data_AF-A0A9E2QNS3-F1
#
_entry.id   AF-A0A9E2QNS3-F1
#
_cell.length_a   1.000
_cell.length_b   1.000
_cell.length_c   1.000
_cell.angle_alpha   90.00
_cell.angle_beta   90.00
_cell.angle_gamma   90.00
#
_symmetry.space_group_name_H-M   'P 1'
#
loop_
_entity.id
_entity.type
_entity.pdbx_description
1 polymer ?
#
loop_
_entity_poly.entity_id
_entity_poly.type
_entity_poly.pdbx_seq_one_letter_code
_entity_poly.pdbx_strand_id
1 'polypeptide(L)'
;KGWHIASMDEWAQLIKFLGGGNSAGKKLKNTIGWDNYKEKTGNGNNESGFAAVPGGFRHLRGKFWYAGQSGFWWSSTEKLSYSAWSREITYRSNAMSLYDDEKNRFLSVRCIKD
;
A
#
# COMPACT_ATOMS: atom_id res chain seq x y z
N LYS A 1 -4.54 23.88 9.74
CA LYS A 1 -4.79 22.77 8.78
C LYS A 1 -3.45 22.29 8.26
N GLY A 2 -3.19 20.99 8.30
CA GLY A 2 -1.87 20.42 8.06
C GLY A 2 -1.92 19.19 7.17
N TRP A 3 -0.94 18.31 7.37
CA TRP A 3 -0.86 17.00 6.76
C TRP A 3 -0.88 15.95 7.86
N HIS A 4 -1.60 14.85 7.64
CA HIS A 4 -1.63 13.71 8.55
C HIS A 4 -1.50 12.38 7.80
N ILE A 5 -1.13 11.33 8.51
CA ILE A 5 -1.08 9.97 7.94
C ILE A 5 -2.50 9.43 7.82
N ALA A 6 -2.83 8.89 6.65
CA ALA A 6 -4.13 8.31 6.36
C ALA A 6 -4.55 7.28 7.42
N SER A 7 -5.75 7.45 7.97
CA SER A 7 -6.41 6.48 8.85
C SER A 7 -7.03 5.33 8.05
N MET A 8 -7.47 4.28 8.76
CA MET A 8 -8.18 3.16 8.13
C MET A 8 -9.44 3.60 7.39
N ASP A 9 -10.19 4.56 7.93
CA ASP A 9 -11.44 5.03 7.36
C ASP A 9 -11.19 5.83 6.07
N GLU A 10 -10.16 6.68 6.05
CA GLU A 10 -9.76 7.41 4.85
C GLU A 10 -9.25 6.47 3.75
N TRP A 11 -8.48 5.45 4.13
CA TRP A 11 -8.13 4.37 3.21
C TRP A 11 -9.37 3.66 2.67
N ALA A 12 -10.34 3.35 3.52
CA ALA A 12 -11.57 2.68 3.11
C ALA A 12 -12.39 3.54 2.13
N GLN A 13 -12.45 4.86 2.37
CA GLN A 13 -13.08 5.82 1.45
C GLN A 13 -12.38 5.83 0.09
N LEU A 14 -11.06 5.91 0.05
CA LEU A 14 -10.28 5.85 -1.20
C LEU A 14 -10.53 4.53 -1.95
N ILE A 15 -10.45 3.40 -1.25
CA ILE A 15 -10.67 2.07 -1.85
C ILE A 15 -12.10 1.97 -2.41
N LYS A 16 -13.10 2.44 -1.68
CA LYS A 16 -14.50 2.47 -2.13
C LYS A 16 -14.66 3.34 -3.38
N PHE A 17 -14.10 4.54 -3.37
CA PHE A 17 -14.12 5.47 -4.52
C PHE A 17 -13.52 4.83 -5.79
N LEU A 18 -12.49 4.00 -5.63
CA LEU A 18 -11.81 3.36 -6.76
C LEU A 18 -12.51 2.09 -7.29
N GLY A 19 -13.65 1.69 -6.72
CA GLY A 19 -14.41 0.52 -7.16
C GLY A 19 -14.30 -0.69 -6.22
N GLY A 20 -13.83 -0.48 -4.99
CA GLY A 20 -13.81 -1.48 -3.93
C GLY A 20 -12.51 -2.29 -3.83
N GLY A 21 -12.45 -3.12 -2.79
CA GLY A 21 -11.23 -3.81 -2.35
C GLY A 21 -10.54 -4.66 -3.42
N ASN A 22 -11.28 -5.27 -4.35
CA ASN A 22 -10.74 -6.19 -5.36
C ASN A 22 -10.20 -5.49 -6.63
N SER A 23 -10.49 -4.20 -6.82
CA SER A 23 -10.17 -3.46 -8.04
C SER A 23 -9.27 -2.24 -7.79
N ALA A 24 -9.33 -1.66 -6.60
CA ALA A 24 -8.63 -0.42 -6.25
C ALA A 24 -7.13 -0.48 -6.51
N GLY A 25 -6.48 -1.63 -6.25
CA GLY A 25 -5.05 -1.80 -6.44
C GLY A 25 -4.59 -1.51 -7.88
N LYS A 26 -5.36 -1.91 -8.91
CA LYS A 26 -5.00 -1.61 -10.31
C LYS A 26 -4.91 -0.10 -10.58
N LYS A 27 -5.84 0.67 -10.00
CA LYS A 27 -5.95 2.13 -10.13
C LYS A 27 -4.96 2.91 -9.28
N LEU A 28 -4.49 2.30 -8.19
CA LEU A 28 -3.50 2.88 -7.28
C LEU A 28 -2.07 2.66 -7.79
N LYS A 29 -1.77 1.45 -8.26
CA LYS A 29 -0.43 1.06 -8.73
C LYS A 29 0.10 2.02 -9.80
N ASN A 30 1.38 2.31 -9.69
CA ASN A 30 2.14 2.99 -10.74
C ASN A 30 2.14 2.17 -12.05
N THR A 31 2.35 2.83 -13.17
CA THR A 31 2.37 2.22 -14.51
C THR A 31 3.66 1.43 -14.78
N ILE A 32 4.66 1.57 -13.92
CA ILE A 32 5.95 0.87 -13.97
C ILE A 32 6.42 0.41 -12.58
N GLY A 33 7.42 -0.46 -12.56
CA GLY A 33 8.15 -0.88 -11.36
C GLY A 33 7.63 -2.13 -10.67
N TRP A 34 6.48 -2.66 -11.06
CA TRP A 34 5.95 -3.92 -10.54
C TRP A 34 6.41 -5.10 -11.39
N ASP A 35 6.83 -6.17 -10.71
CA ASP A 35 7.28 -7.41 -11.33
C ASP A 35 6.21 -8.04 -12.24
N ASN A 36 6.66 -8.90 -13.16
CA ASN A 36 5.77 -9.69 -14.01
C ASN A 36 5.28 -10.96 -13.29
N TYR A 37 4.04 -11.35 -13.55
CA TYR A 37 3.44 -12.61 -13.10
C TYR A 37 2.77 -13.34 -14.26
N LYS A 38 3.18 -14.59 -14.52
CA LYS A 38 2.62 -15.43 -15.60
C LYS A 38 2.62 -14.69 -16.96
N GLU A 39 3.77 -14.17 -17.36
CA GLU A 39 3.97 -13.39 -18.61
C GLU A 39 3.12 -12.11 -18.73
N LYS A 40 2.54 -11.62 -17.63
CA LYS A 40 1.80 -10.35 -17.59
C LYS A 40 2.44 -9.39 -16.61
N THR A 41 2.42 -8.11 -16.95
CA THR A 41 2.90 -7.08 -16.03
C THR A 41 2.01 -6.95 -14.79
N GLY A 42 2.63 -6.83 -13.62
CA GLY A 42 1.95 -6.50 -12.37
C GLY A 42 1.58 -5.03 -12.23
N ASN A 43 1.97 -4.18 -13.19
CA ASN A 43 1.77 -2.74 -13.16
C ASN A 43 0.29 -2.33 -13.11
N GLY A 44 0.04 -1.14 -12.58
CA GLY A 44 -1.24 -0.47 -12.58
C GLY A 44 -1.54 0.32 -13.84
N ASN A 45 -2.65 1.06 -13.81
CA ASN A 45 -2.93 2.14 -14.76
C ASN A 45 -2.84 3.54 -14.12
N ASN A 46 -2.62 3.61 -12.80
CA ASN A 46 -2.50 4.85 -12.03
C ASN A 46 -3.64 5.88 -12.25
N GLU A 47 -4.86 5.44 -12.56
CA GLU A 47 -6.02 6.33 -12.77
C GLU A 47 -6.32 7.22 -11.55
N SER A 48 -5.91 6.80 -10.35
CA SER A 48 -6.07 7.57 -9.12
C SER A 48 -5.08 8.74 -8.95
N GLY A 49 -3.98 8.76 -9.72
CA GLY A 49 -2.83 9.64 -9.45
C GLY A 49 -2.04 9.27 -8.18
N PHE A 50 -2.34 8.12 -7.55
CA PHE A 50 -1.66 7.69 -6.33
C PHE A 50 -0.19 7.30 -6.58
N ALA A 51 0.11 6.71 -7.73
CA ALA A 51 1.43 6.25 -8.14
C ALA A 51 2.08 5.28 -7.11
N ALA A 52 1.34 4.25 -6.71
CA ALA A 52 1.83 3.28 -5.73
C ALA A 52 3.02 2.47 -6.29
N VAL A 53 4.15 2.54 -5.59
CA VAL A 53 5.39 1.83 -5.93
C VAL A 53 5.56 0.57 -5.06
N PRO A 54 6.13 -0.52 -5.61
CA PRO A 54 6.37 -1.75 -4.87
C PRO A 54 7.71 -1.68 -4.12
N GLY A 55 7.79 -0.79 -3.12
CA GLY A 55 9.02 -0.60 -2.33
C GLY A 55 9.32 -1.73 -1.35
N GLY A 56 8.38 -2.67 -1.16
CA GLY A 56 8.49 -3.71 -0.16
C GLY A 56 8.45 -3.17 1.26
N PHE A 57 9.01 -3.94 2.19
CA PHE A 57 9.26 -3.49 3.56
C PHE A 57 10.61 -3.99 4.05
N ARG A 58 11.06 -3.47 5.19
CA ARG A 58 12.28 -3.94 5.85
C ARG A 58 12.07 -4.00 7.37
N HIS A 59 12.73 -4.93 8.03
CA HIS A 59 12.85 -4.96 9.49
C HIS A 59 14.00 -4.06 9.97
N LEU A 60 14.11 -3.81 11.27
CA LEU A 60 15.17 -2.97 11.85
C LEU A 60 16.59 -3.26 11.33
N ARG A 61 16.89 -4.52 11.01
CA ARG A 61 18.16 -4.96 10.41
C ARG A 61 17.90 -5.80 9.15
N GLY A 62 18.81 -5.74 8.17
CA GLY A 62 18.72 -6.52 6.92
C GLY A 62 18.24 -5.74 5.69
N LYS A 63 17.93 -6.46 4.61
CA LYS A 63 17.55 -5.91 3.30
C LYS A 63 16.04 -5.62 3.23
N PHE A 64 15.63 -4.92 2.17
CA PHE A 64 14.21 -4.83 1.79
C PHE A 64 13.73 -6.16 1.24
N TRP A 65 12.56 -6.56 1.72
CA TRP A 65 11.79 -7.72 1.29
C TRP A 65 10.70 -7.28 0.33
N TYR A 66 10.42 -8.10 -0.68
CA TYR A 66 9.35 -7.87 -1.64
C TYR A 66 9.45 -6.57 -2.46
N ALA A 67 10.63 -5.97 -2.55
CA ALA A 67 10.89 -4.90 -3.51
C ALA A 67 10.59 -5.41 -4.95
N GLY A 68 9.85 -4.62 -5.73
CA GLY A 68 9.31 -5.02 -7.04
C GLY A 68 7.99 -5.81 -6.97
N GLN A 69 7.71 -6.45 -5.82
CA GLN A 69 6.60 -7.41 -5.69
C GLN A 69 5.43 -6.87 -4.88
N SER A 70 5.68 -6.11 -3.82
CA SER A 70 4.62 -5.57 -2.96
C SER A 70 4.92 -4.13 -2.56
N GLY A 71 3.86 -3.35 -2.42
CA GLY A 71 3.91 -2.03 -1.78
C GLY A 71 3.15 -2.09 -0.46
N PHE A 72 3.73 -1.50 0.58
CA PHE A 72 3.16 -1.45 1.92
C PHE A 72 3.07 -0.01 2.41
N TRP A 73 1.91 0.37 2.95
CA TRP A 73 1.70 1.70 3.51
C TRP A 73 1.09 1.64 4.90
N TRP A 74 1.66 2.41 5.82
CA TRP A 74 1.11 2.57 7.17
C TRP A 74 -0.24 3.28 7.17
N SER A 75 -1.10 2.86 8.09
CA SER A 75 -2.23 3.64 8.60
C SER A 75 -1.83 4.34 9.90
N SER A 76 -2.44 5.48 10.20
CA SER A 76 -2.37 6.10 11.54
C SER A 76 -3.20 5.34 12.59
N THR A 77 -4.05 4.41 12.18
CA THR A 77 -4.89 3.61 13.09
C THR A 77 -4.07 2.51 13.76
N GLU A 78 -3.89 2.65 15.06
CA GLU A 78 -3.29 1.62 15.92
C GLU A 78 -4.20 0.39 16.03
N LYS A 79 -3.60 -0.80 16.08
CA LYS A 79 -4.29 -2.05 16.39
C LYS A 79 -3.97 -2.54 17.80
N LEU A 80 -2.68 -2.56 18.15
CA LEU A 80 -2.17 -2.90 19.48
C LEU A 80 -1.00 -1.96 19.84
N SER A 81 -0.53 -2.02 21.09
CA SER A 81 0.60 -1.21 21.54
C SER A 81 1.85 -1.39 20.66
N TYR A 82 2.08 -2.59 20.12
CA TYR A 82 3.22 -2.94 19.27
C TYR A 82 2.88 -3.05 17.77
N SER A 83 1.63 -2.87 17.35
CA SER A 83 1.21 -3.05 15.96
C SER A 83 0.21 -2.00 15.48
N ALA A 84 0.21 -1.75 14.17
CA ALA A 84 -0.71 -0.83 13.53
C ALA A 84 -1.23 -1.44 12.24
N TRP A 85 -2.35 -0.91 11.77
CA TRP A 85 -2.89 -1.35 10.49
C TRP A 85 -2.03 -0.84 9.34
N SER A 86 -1.86 -1.66 8.32
CA SER A 86 -1.19 -1.33 7.08
C SER A 86 -2.03 -1.77 5.88
N ARG A 87 -1.72 -1.20 4.72
CA ARG A 87 -2.27 -1.65 3.44
C ARG A 87 -1.19 -2.29 2.59
N GLU A 88 -1.53 -3.37 1.91
CA GLU A 88 -0.66 -4.00 0.92
C GLU A 88 -1.34 -4.03 -0.45
N ILE A 89 -0.54 -3.81 -1.50
CA ILE A 89 -0.86 -4.25 -2.86
C ILE A 89 0.28 -5.14 -3.34
N THR A 90 -0.06 -6.24 -4.02
CA THR A 90 0.93 -7.19 -4.58
C THR A 90 0.92 -7.15 -6.11
N TYR A 91 2.04 -7.51 -6.75
CA TYR A 91 2.15 -7.55 -8.21
C TYR A 91 1.19 -8.57 -8.86
N ARG A 92 0.77 -9.59 -8.11
CA ARG A 92 -0.14 -10.67 -8.59
C ARG A 92 -1.61 -10.32 -8.51
N SER A 93 -1.97 -9.30 -7.72
CA SER A 93 -3.36 -8.98 -7.40
C SER A 93 -3.66 -7.50 -7.64
N ASN A 94 -4.92 -7.20 -7.90
CA ASN A 94 -5.43 -5.83 -7.92
C ASN A 94 -6.17 -5.48 -6.63
N ALA A 95 -6.15 -6.38 -5.64
CA ALA A 95 -6.77 -6.13 -4.36
C ALA A 95 -5.92 -5.21 -3.48
N MET A 96 -6.58 -4.36 -2.69
CA MET A 96 -5.97 -3.67 -1.56
C MET A 96 -6.26 -4.47 -0.30
N SER A 97 -5.22 -5.08 0.27
CA SER A 97 -5.33 -5.91 1.47
C SER A 97 -5.07 -5.08 2.72
N LEU A 98 -5.59 -5.54 3.87
CA LEU A 98 -5.35 -4.97 5.19
C LEU A 98 -4.53 -5.96 6.02
N TYR A 99 -3.47 -5.46 6.66
CA TYR A 99 -2.61 -6.25 7.52
C TYR A 99 -2.41 -5.58 8.87
N ASP A 100 -2.23 -6.42 9.90
CA ASP A 100 -1.75 -6.02 11.21
C ASP A 100 -0.23 -6.19 11.23
N ASP A 101 0.51 -5.08 11.12
CA ASP A 101 1.97 -5.08 11.04
C ASP A 101 2.59 -4.53 12.33
N GLU A 102 3.69 -5.14 12.76
CA GLU A 102 4.49 -4.66 13.88
C GLU A 102 5.09 -3.27 13.57
N LYS A 103 4.97 -2.35 14.52
CA LYS A 103 5.46 -0.96 14.39
C LYS A 103 6.98 -0.85 14.19
N ASN A 104 7.73 -1.93 14.41
CA ASN A 104 9.16 -2.00 14.13
C ASN A 104 9.51 -2.23 12.63
N ARG A 105 8.49 -2.37 11.77
CA ARG A 105 8.64 -2.50 10.32
C ARG A 105 8.74 -1.13 9.65
N PHE A 106 9.58 -1.08 8.63
CA PHE A 106 9.80 0.11 7.82
C PHE A 106 8.92 -0.03 6.57
N LEU A 107 7.69 0.48 6.67
CA LEU A 107 6.74 0.58 5.56
C LEU A 107 6.70 2.02 5.03
N SER A 108 6.15 2.22 3.84
CA SER A 108 5.97 3.56 3.30
C SER A 108 4.90 4.33 4.07
N VAL A 109 4.99 5.65 4.09
CA VAL A 109 3.94 6.53 4.63
C VAL A 109 3.37 7.38 3.50
N ARG A 110 2.09 7.71 3.58
CA ARG A 110 1.49 8.72 2.71
C ARG A 110 0.61 9.64 3.53
N CYS A 111 0.87 10.94 3.37
CA CYS A 111 0.11 11.96 4.08
C CYS A 111 -1.06 12.46 3.22
N ILE A 112 -2.14 12.82 3.90
CA ILE A 112 -3.34 13.48 3.37
C ILE A 112 -3.34 14.92 3.91
N LYS A 113 -3.88 15.87 3.13
CA LYS A 113 -4.01 17.27 3.53
C LYS A 113 -5.41 17.54 4.08
N ASP A 114 -5.48 18.29 5.18
CA ASP A 114 -6.74 18.74 5.84
C ASP A 114 -7.47 19.89 5.15
#